data_AF-A0A4Y9S7A1-F1
#
_entry.id   AF-A0A4Y9S7A1-F1
#
_cell.length_a   1.000
_cell.length_b   1.000
_cell.length_c   1.000
_cell.angle_alpha   90.00
_cell.angle_beta   90.00
_cell.angle_gamma   90.00
#
_symmetry.space_group_name_H-M   'P 1'
#
loop_
_entity.id
_entity.type
_entity.pdbx_description
1 polymer ?
#
loop_
_entity_poly.entity_id
_entity_poly.type
_entity_poly.pdbx_seq_one_letter_code
_entity_poly.pdbx_strand_id
1 'polypeptide(L)'
;MSNVQIAALLMSVSAVIFSCGAMHVQHIARGKAPAEPAPLAPAPVALIEPLPAQRDDDGWYWHPGLPDFEEDHRAYAAWMLEQGLEYRFDSLEDERDDHPAAIAYYEQNACHVRDWYCEPPAGEGWFTLSIHDSESGPQWVWVRRVGTEALMAAVQAEALAYHERYYVKLLPNGQRYSGSTFKNNGEPILLRADGKRSVFCDLCDDLEGA
;
A
#
# COMPACT_ATOMS: atom_id res chain seq x y z
N MET A 1 -0.24 11.32 -1.31
CA MET A 1 -0.11 10.06 -2.08
C MET A 1 -0.44 10.34 -3.53
N SER A 2 0.56 10.21 -4.42
CA SER A 2 0.32 10.33 -5.86
C SER A 2 -0.49 9.11 -6.35
N ASN A 3 -1.27 9.29 -7.43
CA ASN A 3 -2.05 8.20 -8.02
C ASN A 3 -1.18 6.99 -8.46
N VAL A 4 0.12 7.20 -8.64
CA VAL A 4 1.10 6.18 -9.01
C VAL A 4 1.47 5.29 -7.80
N GLN A 5 1.55 5.87 -6.60
CA GLN A 5 1.84 5.13 -5.35
C GLN A 5 0.65 4.27 -4.89
N ILE A 6 -0.58 4.74 -5.14
CA ILE A 6 -1.81 3.96 -4.90
C ILE A 6 -1.90 2.79 -5.90
N ALA A 7 -1.51 3.00 -7.16
CA ALA A 7 -1.48 1.94 -8.17
C ALA A 7 -0.43 0.86 -7.85
N ALA A 8 0.75 1.22 -7.34
CA ALA A 8 1.78 0.26 -6.94
C ALA A 8 1.35 -0.60 -5.73
N LEU A 9 0.65 -0.01 -4.76
CA LEU A 9 0.09 -0.73 -3.60
C LEU A 9 -1.09 -1.63 -4.00
N LEU A 10 -1.95 -1.19 -4.92
CA LEU A 10 -3.06 -2.00 -5.44
C LEU A 10 -2.60 -3.12 -6.37
N MET A 11 -1.54 -2.93 -7.16
CA MET A 11 -0.98 -3.94 -8.06
C MET A 11 -0.24 -5.05 -7.29
N SER A 12 0.42 -4.70 -6.19
CA SER A 12 1.06 -5.68 -5.30
C SER A 12 0.05 -6.50 -4.50
N VAL A 13 -1.09 -5.91 -4.09
CA VAL A 13 -2.20 -6.62 -3.43
C VAL A 13 -3.04 -7.47 -4.42
N SER A 14 -3.22 -7.01 -5.66
CA SER A 14 -3.96 -7.75 -6.70
C SER A 14 -3.30 -9.08 -7.09
N ALA A 15 -1.97 -9.16 -7.06
CA ALA A 15 -1.25 -10.41 -7.30
C ALA A 15 -1.44 -11.46 -6.19
N VAL A 16 -1.68 -11.02 -4.95
CA VAL A 16 -1.95 -11.92 -3.81
C VAL A 16 -3.38 -12.46 -3.88
N ILE A 17 -4.33 -11.66 -4.35
CA ILE A 17 -5.74 -12.08 -4.49
C ILE A 17 -5.91 -13.08 -5.65
N PHE A 18 -5.15 -12.94 -6.75
CA PHE A 18 -5.28 -13.85 -7.91
C PHE A 18 -4.66 -15.24 -7.71
N SER A 19 -3.66 -15.38 -6.83
CA SER A 19 -3.06 -16.70 -6.53
C SER A 19 -3.92 -17.57 -5.59
N CYS A 20 -4.83 -16.98 -4.80
CA CYS A 20 -5.72 -17.75 -3.91
C CYS A 20 -7.07 -18.11 -4.57
N GLY A 21 -7.50 -17.38 -5.61
CA GLY A 21 -8.81 -17.58 -6.24
C GLY A 21 -8.92 -18.76 -7.20
N ALA A 22 -7.80 -19.30 -7.72
CA ALA A 22 -7.84 -20.33 -8.75
C ALA A 22 -7.90 -21.79 -8.23
N MET A 23 -7.66 -22.03 -6.93
CA MET A 23 -7.57 -23.40 -6.41
C MET A 23 -8.88 -24.00 -5.89
N HIS A 24 -10.01 -23.27 -5.91
CA HIS A 24 -11.21 -23.72 -5.19
C HIS A 24 -12.38 -24.23 -6.03
N VAL A 25 -12.21 -24.51 -7.33
CA VAL A 25 -13.34 -25.00 -8.16
C VAL A 25 -12.98 -26.14 -9.10
N GLN A 26 -12.10 -27.08 -8.73
CA GLN A 26 -12.08 -28.40 -9.38
C GLN A 26 -11.61 -29.46 -8.39
N HIS A 27 -12.53 -30.08 -7.65
CA HIS A 27 -12.59 -31.54 -7.43
C HIS A 27 -13.71 -31.88 -6.43
N ILE A 28 -14.92 -32.03 -6.97
CA ILE A 28 -15.97 -32.81 -6.31
C ILE A 28 -15.59 -34.30 -6.41
N ALA A 29 -15.67 -35.00 -5.28
CA ALA A 29 -15.81 -36.45 -5.10
C ALA A 29 -14.64 -37.37 -5.49
N ARG A 30 -13.91 -37.87 -4.47
CA ARG A 30 -13.64 -39.32 -4.21
C ARG A 30 -12.76 -39.52 -2.97
N GLY A 31 -13.24 -40.34 -2.03
CA GLY A 31 -12.43 -41.03 -1.01
C GLY A 31 -12.08 -40.20 0.23
N LYS A 32 -12.46 -40.71 1.41
CA LYS A 32 -12.02 -40.18 2.72
C LYS A 32 -10.50 -40.36 2.82
N ALA A 33 -9.73 -39.29 2.62
CA ALA A 33 -8.31 -39.25 2.94
C ALA A 33 -8.13 -39.41 4.47
N PRO A 34 -7.04 -40.04 4.95
CA PRO A 34 -6.73 -40.07 6.37
C PRO A 34 -6.62 -38.64 6.89
N ALA A 35 -7.14 -38.39 8.09
CA ALA A 35 -7.15 -37.07 8.70
C ALA A 35 -5.73 -36.49 8.71
N GLU A 36 -5.55 -35.42 7.92
CA GLU A 36 -4.37 -34.57 8.03
C GLU A 36 -4.31 -34.05 9.48
N PRO A 37 -3.15 -34.08 10.15
CA PRO A 37 -3.03 -33.49 11.47
C PRO A 37 -3.43 -32.01 11.36
N ALA A 38 -4.31 -31.56 12.27
CA ALA A 38 -4.78 -30.18 12.30
C ALA A 38 -3.57 -29.23 12.15
N PRO A 39 -3.64 -28.21 11.29
CA PRO A 39 -2.54 -27.27 11.12
C PRO A 39 -2.21 -26.70 12.51
N LEU A 40 -0.97 -26.93 12.95
CA LEU A 40 -0.42 -26.30 14.14
C LEU A 40 -0.64 -24.80 13.96
N ALA A 41 -1.39 -24.18 14.87
CA ALA A 41 -1.60 -22.74 14.85
C ALA A 41 -0.22 -22.05 14.73
N PRO A 42 -0.05 -21.08 13.83
CA PRO A 42 1.24 -20.39 13.70
C PRO A 42 1.64 -19.82 15.06
N ALA A 43 2.92 -19.96 15.41
CA ALA A 43 3.46 -19.40 16.64
C ALA A 43 3.12 -17.90 16.71
N PRO A 44 2.78 -17.34 17.89
CA PRO A 44 2.44 -15.94 18.00
C PRO A 44 3.62 -15.09 17.55
N VAL A 45 3.41 -14.28 16.50
CA VAL A 45 4.39 -13.30 16.04
C VAL A 45 4.64 -12.32 17.18
N ALA A 46 5.90 -12.10 17.54
CA ALA A 46 6.25 -11.07 18.52
C ALA A 46 5.86 -9.70 17.94
N LEU A 47 4.98 -9.00 18.65
CA LEU A 47 4.50 -7.71 18.20
C LEU A 47 5.55 -6.63 18.49
N ILE A 48 5.75 -5.73 17.54
CA ILE A 48 6.61 -4.56 17.73
C ILE A 48 5.99 -3.62 18.75
N GLU A 49 6.70 -3.31 19.83
CA GLU A 49 6.21 -2.44 20.89
C GLU A 49 6.62 -0.98 20.64
N PRO A 50 5.78 0.01 21.02
CA PRO A 50 6.15 1.42 20.91
C PRO A 50 7.40 1.76 21.71
N LEU A 51 8.37 2.41 21.09
CA LEU A 51 9.57 2.93 21.74
C LEU A 51 9.74 4.42 21.45
N PRO A 52 10.30 5.21 22.40
CA PRO A 52 10.75 6.56 22.11
C PRO A 52 11.76 6.56 20.95
N ALA A 53 11.57 7.44 19.98
CA ALA A 53 12.46 7.57 18.84
C ALA A 53 13.81 8.17 19.28
N GLN A 54 14.81 7.32 19.47
CA GLN A 54 16.18 7.75 19.72
C GLN A 54 16.90 8.00 18.40
N ARG A 55 16.83 9.24 17.92
CA ARG A 55 17.44 9.68 16.66
C ARG A 55 18.97 9.66 16.75
N ASP A 56 19.62 9.42 15.63
CA ASP A 56 21.08 9.60 15.50
C ASP A 56 21.47 11.08 15.37
N ASP A 57 22.78 11.34 15.22
CA ASP A 57 23.34 12.71 15.16
C ASP A 57 22.85 13.52 13.94
N ASP A 58 22.40 12.83 12.88
CA ASP A 58 21.85 13.42 11.66
C ASP A 58 20.32 13.51 11.70
N GLY A 59 19.69 13.01 12.77
CA GLY A 59 18.25 13.05 12.97
C GLY A 59 17.50 11.88 12.31
N TRP A 60 18.19 10.85 11.83
CA TRP A 60 17.53 9.65 11.32
C TRP A 60 17.15 8.73 12.45
N TYR A 61 16.21 7.82 12.18
CA TYR A 61 15.78 6.85 13.17
C TYR A 61 15.28 5.59 12.49
N TRP A 62 15.65 4.43 13.05
CA TRP A 62 15.10 3.14 12.66
C TRP A 62 14.64 2.42 13.91
N HIS A 63 13.38 2.00 13.94
CA HIS A 63 12.89 1.25 15.09
C HIS A 63 13.64 -0.07 15.21
N PRO A 64 14.19 -0.44 16.38
CA PRO A 64 15.02 -1.64 16.53
C PRO A 64 14.24 -2.96 16.31
N GLY A 65 12.92 -2.90 16.45
CA GLY A 65 12.00 -4.00 16.13
C GLY A 65 11.54 -4.08 14.67
N LEU A 66 11.94 -3.14 13.80
CA LEU A 66 11.66 -3.17 12.37
C LEU A 66 12.69 -4.09 11.68
N PRO A 67 12.28 -5.19 11.03
CA PRO A 67 13.20 -6.02 10.25
C PRO A 67 13.80 -5.26 9.07
N ASP A 68 14.98 -5.69 8.64
CA ASP A 68 15.51 -5.29 7.34
C ASP A 68 14.84 -6.14 6.24
N PHE A 69 14.30 -5.48 5.23
CA PHE A 69 13.58 -6.10 4.14
C PHE A 69 14.33 -6.05 2.80
N GLU A 70 15.54 -5.45 2.75
CA GLU A 70 16.33 -5.34 1.51
C GLU A 70 15.50 -4.82 0.32
N GLU A 71 14.64 -3.81 0.55
CA GLU A 71 13.71 -3.23 -0.45
C GLU A 71 12.57 -4.17 -0.92
N ASP A 72 12.37 -5.33 -0.29
CA ASP A 72 11.21 -6.18 -0.54
C ASP A 72 9.94 -5.56 0.08
N HIS A 73 9.30 -4.71 -0.71
CA HIS A 73 8.06 -4.05 -0.36
C HIS A 73 6.90 -5.04 -0.06
N ARG A 74 6.92 -6.24 -0.64
CA ARG A 74 5.88 -7.25 -0.37
C ARG A 74 6.06 -7.86 1.01
N ALA A 75 7.30 -8.21 1.37
CA ALA A 75 7.63 -8.72 2.69
C ALA A 75 7.34 -7.65 3.77
N TYR A 76 7.68 -6.39 3.52
CA TYR A 76 7.35 -5.27 4.40
C TYR A 76 5.83 -5.12 4.61
N ALA A 77 5.04 -5.15 3.53
CA ALA A 77 3.58 -5.04 3.61
C ALA A 77 2.94 -6.23 4.35
N ALA A 78 3.44 -7.46 4.10
CA ALA A 78 2.97 -8.65 4.82
C ALA A 78 3.27 -8.55 6.31
N TRP A 79 4.47 -8.11 6.68
CA TRP A 79 4.84 -7.91 8.07
C TRP A 79 3.96 -6.84 8.75
N MET A 80 3.71 -5.70 8.09
CA MET A 80 2.80 -4.67 8.61
C MET A 80 1.38 -5.21 8.89
N LEU A 81 0.88 -6.08 8.01
CA LEU A 81 -0.42 -6.74 8.16
C LEU A 81 -0.44 -7.74 9.33
N GLU A 82 0.60 -8.56 9.45
CA GLU A 82 0.77 -9.50 10.57
C GLU A 82 0.89 -8.78 11.91
N GLN A 83 1.54 -7.62 11.93
CA GLN A 83 1.59 -6.73 13.09
C GLN A 83 0.25 -6.01 13.33
N GLY A 84 -0.67 -5.97 12.36
CA GLY A 84 -1.93 -5.22 12.47
C GLY A 84 -1.70 -3.72 12.64
N LEU A 85 -0.68 -3.20 11.94
CA LEU A 85 -0.28 -1.80 11.98
C LEU A 85 -0.86 -1.06 10.79
N GLU A 86 -1.45 0.10 11.05
CA GLU A 86 -1.60 1.12 10.01
C GLU A 86 -0.46 2.12 10.08
N TYR A 87 -0.19 2.81 8.98
CA TYR A 87 0.87 3.80 8.88
C TYR A 87 0.36 5.14 8.33
N ARG A 88 1.08 6.19 8.71
CA ARG A 88 1.03 7.53 8.10
C ARG A 88 2.47 8.01 7.96
N PHE A 89 2.69 8.96 7.07
CA PHE A 89 3.98 9.61 7.00
C PHE A 89 3.81 11.10 6.75
N ASP A 90 4.73 11.87 7.30
CA ASP A 90 4.97 13.27 6.94
C ASP A 90 6.16 13.30 5.98
N SER A 91 6.09 14.14 4.95
CA SER A 91 7.19 14.36 4.01
C SER A 91 7.84 15.72 4.28
N LEU A 92 9.17 15.78 4.30
CA LEU A 92 9.87 17.06 4.36
C LEU A 92 9.57 17.92 3.13
N GLU A 93 9.22 17.32 1.98
CA GLU A 93 8.75 18.04 0.79
C GLU A 93 7.41 18.77 1.00
N ASP A 94 6.59 18.32 1.96
CA ASP A 94 5.29 18.95 2.25
C ASP A 94 5.43 20.11 3.27
N GLU A 95 6.62 20.30 3.86
CA GLU A 95 6.91 21.45 4.70
C GLU A 95 6.94 22.74 3.87
N ARG A 96 6.79 23.87 4.56
CA ARG A 96 6.94 25.17 3.91
C ARG A 96 8.36 25.34 3.39
N ASP A 97 8.51 26.01 2.25
CA ASP A 97 9.83 26.35 1.68
C ASP A 97 10.73 27.13 2.65
N ASP A 98 10.16 27.87 3.60
CA ASP A 98 10.89 28.61 4.63
C ASP A 98 11.22 27.78 5.89
N HIS A 99 10.88 26.49 5.91
CA HIS A 99 11.15 25.60 7.03
C HIS A 99 12.67 25.36 7.15
N PRO A 100 13.29 25.58 8.34
CA PRO A 100 14.74 25.48 8.50
C PRO A 100 15.33 24.14 8.06
N ALA A 101 14.65 23.04 8.34
CA ALA A 101 15.10 21.71 7.92
C ALA A 101 14.98 21.50 6.40
N ALA A 102 13.99 22.09 5.74
CA ALA A 102 13.83 22.00 4.28
C ALA A 102 14.95 22.77 3.58
N ILE A 103 15.24 24.00 4.04
CA ILE A 103 16.37 24.80 3.55
C ILE A 103 17.70 24.05 3.77
N ALA A 104 17.93 23.53 4.98
CA ALA A 104 19.15 22.81 5.30
C ALA A 104 19.34 21.59 4.38
N TYR A 105 18.28 20.81 4.18
CA TYR A 105 18.33 19.59 3.39
C TYR A 105 18.47 19.87 1.89
N TYR A 106 17.56 20.67 1.31
CA TYR A 106 17.45 20.84 -0.14
C TYR A 106 18.33 21.95 -0.72
N GLU A 107 18.60 23.02 0.01
CA GLU A 107 19.37 24.16 -0.50
C GLU A 107 20.83 24.14 -0.05
N GLN A 108 21.09 23.64 1.16
CA GLN A 108 22.42 23.65 1.78
C GLN A 108 23.14 22.30 1.70
N ASN A 109 22.50 21.27 1.10
CA ASN A 109 23.02 19.90 1.00
C ASN A 109 23.53 19.36 2.34
N ALA A 110 22.82 19.65 3.43
CA ALA A 110 23.26 19.25 4.77
C ALA A 110 23.07 17.73 5.03
N CYS A 111 22.31 17.04 4.17
CA CYS A 111 22.06 15.59 4.20
C CYS A 111 21.56 15.07 5.56
N HIS A 112 20.93 15.93 6.37
CA HIS A 112 20.45 15.61 7.71
C HIS A 112 19.09 16.24 7.97
N VAL A 113 18.35 15.69 8.93
CA VAL A 113 17.02 16.15 9.34
C VAL A 113 16.90 16.42 10.84
N ARG A 114 18.02 16.61 11.54
CA ARG A 114 18.08 16.84 13.01
C ARG A 114 17.14 17.93 13.56
N ASP A 115 16.83 18.94 12.75
CA ASP A 115 15.97 20.08 13.13
C ASP A 115 14.52 19.92 12.66
N TRP A 116 14.20 18.84 11.95
CA TRP A 116 12.84 18.53 11.54
C TRP A 116 12.12 17.74 12.64
N TYR A 117 10.90 18.11 12.98
CA TYR A 117 10.06 17.44 13.97
C TYR A 117 8.60 17.45 13.50
N CYS A 118 7.98 16.27 13.50
CA CYS A 118 6.56 16.12 13.19
C CYS A 118 5.78 15.80 14.46
N GLU A 119 4.56 16.33 14.56
CA GLU A 119 3.62 15.90 15.60
C GLU A 119 2.98 14.57 15.21
N PRO A 120 2.69 13.67 16.17
CA PRO A 120 1.98 12.45 15.86
C PRO A 120 0.64 12.73 15.16
N PRO A 121 0.22 11.90 14.20
CA PRO A 121 -1.08 12.04 13.56
C PRO A 121 -2.23 12.01 14.57
N ALA A 122 -3.40 12.49 14.16
CA ALA A 122 -4.59 12.48 15.01
C ALA A 122 -4.97 11.05 15.49
N GLY A 123 -5.29 10.95 16.78
CA GLY A 123 -5.68 9.71 17.46
C GLY A 123 -4.57 9.16 18.37
N GLU A 124 -4.90 8.10 19.12
CA GLU A 124 -4.00 7.53 20.11
C GLU A 124 -3.16 6.38 19.54
N GLY A 125 -2.03 6.07 20.20
CA GLY A 125 -1.22 4.89 19.92
C GLY A 125 -0.20 5.03 18.78
N TRP A 126 -0.02 6.23 18.22
CA TRP A 126 1.02 6.50 17.23
C TRP A 126 2.42 6.50 17.84
N PHE A 127 3.35 5.84 17.15
CA PHE A 127 4.78 5.90 17.44
C PHE A 127 5.58 5.93 16.14
N THR A 128 6.79 6.48 16.21
CA THR A 128 7.68 6.54 15.06
C THR A 128 8.21 5.15 14.74
N LEU A 129 8.03 4.71 13.50
CA LEU A 129 8.64 3.49 12.98
C LEU A 129 10.01 3.77 12.37
N SER A 130 10.12 4.86 11.61
CA SER A 130 11.37 5.24 10.96
C SER A 130 11.37 6.69 10.54
N ILE A 131 12.54 7.30 10.49
CA ILE A 131 12.82 8.58 9.82
C ILE A 131 13.97 8.28 8.86
N HIS A 132 13.74 8.41 7.57
CA HIS A 132 14.72 8.08 6.52
C HIS A 132 14.55 8.93 5.28
N ASP A 133 15.59 8.93 4.46
CA ASP A 133 15.53 9.47 3.12
C ASP A 133 14.91 8.46 2.15
N SER A 134 14.07 8.96 1.25
CA SER A 134 13.42 8.20 0.18
C SER A 134 13.71 8.86 -1.17
N GLU A 135 13.28 8.25 -2.27
CA GLU A 135 13.38 8.88 -3.60
C GLU A 135 12.61 10.22 -3.70
N SER A 136 11.65 10.45 -2.80
CA SER A 136 10.89 11.70 -2.67
C SER A 136 11.35 12.52 -1.45
N GLY A 137 12.64 12.41 -1.10
CA GLY A 137 13.22 13.08 0.04
C GLY A 137 12.85 12.47 1.40
N PRO A 138 13.17 13.17 2.50
CA PRO A 138 13.01 12.65 3.85
C PRO A 138 11.56 12.43 4.26
N GLN A 139 11.31 11.27 4.89
CA GLN A 139 10.00 10.87 5.39
C GLN A 139 10.06 10.55 6.88
N TRP A 140 9.03 10.95 7.60
CA TRP A 140 8.77 10.56 8.98
C TRP A 140 7.61 9.58 9.03
N VAL A 141 7.89 8.31 9.30
CA VAL A 141 6.89 7.24 9.29
C VAL A 141 6.35 6.99 10.68
N TRP A 142 5.04 7.17 10.82
CA TRP A 142 4.25 6.87 12.00
C TRP A 142 3.48 5.57 11.81
N VAL A 143 3.40 4.77 12.87
CA VAL A 143 2.53 3.60 12.89
C VAL A 143 1.72 3.54 14.17
N ARG A 144 0.55 2.92 14.09
CA ARG A 144 -0.23 2.53 15.27
C ARG A 144 -0.91 1.19 15.05
N ARG A 145 -1.22 0.51 16.15
CA ARG A 145 -1.92 -0.78 16.08
C ARG A 145 -3.43 -0.57 16.01
N VAL A 146 -4.04 -1.11 14.96
CA VAL A 146 -5.50 -1.14 14.77
C VAL A 146 -6.05 -2.56 14.74
N GLY A 147 -5.18 -3.56 14.58
CA GLY A 147 -5.54 -4.97 14.43
C GLY A 147 -5.82 -5.34 12.97
N THR A 148 -5.50 -6.58 12.63
CA THR A 148 -5.57 -7.09 11.25
C THR A 148 -6.97 -7.03 10.66
N GLU A 149 -8.02 -7.28 11.44
CA GLU A 149 -9.41 -7.21 10.97
C GLU A 149 -9.79 -5.79 10.53
N ALA A 150 -9.46 -4.78 11.35
CA ALA A 150 -9.72 -3.38 11.03
C ALA A 150 -8.92 -2.94 9.80
N LEU A 151 -7.66 -3.38 9.69
CA LEU A 151 -6.81 -3.08 8.53
C LEU A 151 -7.41 -3.68 7.25
N MET A 152 -7.79 -4.96 7.28
CA MET A 152 -8.39 -5.64 6.13
C MET A 152 -9.73 -5.02 5.74
N ALA A 153 -10.54 -4.61 6.72
CA ALA A 153 -11.78 -3.89 6.46
C ALA A 153 -11.53 -2.53 5.79
N ALA A 154 -10.51 -1.78 6.24
CA ALA A 154 -10.12 -0.51 5.63
C ALA A 154 -9.60 -0.70 4.20
N VAL A 155 -8.73 -1.68 3.97
CA VAL A 155 -8.22 -2.03 2.63
C VAL A 155 -9.37 -2.44 1.70
N GLN A 156 -10.30 -3.27 2.19
CA GLN A 156 -11.46 -3.68 1.41
C GLN A 156 -12.38 -2.49 1.08
N ALA A 157 -12.59 -1.58 2.02
CA ALA A 157 -13.39 -0.38 1.81
C ALA A 157 -12.73 0.57 0.80
N GLU A 158 -11.41 0.76 0.88
CA GLU A 158 -10.65 1.56 -0.08
C GLU A 158 -10.66 0.92 -1.47
N ALA A 159 -10.44 -0.39 -1.57
CA ALA A 159 -10.54 -1.13 -2.82
C ALA A 159 -11.94 -1.01 -3.43
N LEU A 160 -12.99 -1.07 -2.62
CA LEU A 160 -14.37 -0.88 -3.09
C LEU A 160 -14.63 0.57 -3.53
N ALA A 161 -14.14 1.56 -2.79
CA ALA A 161 -14.29 2.98 -3.13
C ALA A 161 -13.52 3.34 -4.42
N TYR A 162 -12.30 2.80 -4.57
CA TYR A 162 -11.55 2.86 -5.83
C TYR A 162 -12.36 2.18 -6.93
N HIS A 163 -12.87 0.98 -6.67
CA HIS A 163 -13.63 0.25 -7.68
C HIS A 163 -14.89 1.01 -8.12
N GLU A 164 -15.61 1.61 -7.18
CA GLU A 164 -16.79 2.43 -7.47
C GLU A 164 -16.43 3.68 -8.29
N ARG A 165 -15.39 4.40 -7.84
CA ARG A 165 -14.93 5.64 -8.48
C ARG A 165 -14.48 5.40 -9.92
N TYR A 166 -13.78 4.30 -10.19
CA TYR A 166 -13.14 4.05 -11.48
C TYR A 166 -13.93 3.11 -12.38
N TYR A 167 -14.61 2.08 -11.86
CA TYR A 167 -15.33 1.10 -12.69
C TYR A 167 -16.85 1.22 -12.66
N VAL A 168 -17.45 1.89 -11.66
CA VAL A 168 -18.91 1.99 -11.57
C VAL A 168 -19.42 3.35 -12.02
N LYS A 169 -18.69 4.43 -11.72
CA LYS A 169 -19.09 5.79 -12.05
C LYS A 169 -19.14 6.03 -13.56
N LEU A 170 -20.25 6.61 -14.03
CA LEU A 170 -20.41 7.04 -15.41
C LEU A 170 -19.50 8.25 -15.69
N LEU A 171 -18.73 8.16 -16.77
CA LEU A 171 -18.05 9.29 -17.38
C LEU A 171 -19.08 10.29 -17.93
N PRO A 172 -18.71 11.57 -18.15
CA PRO A 172 -19.63 12.61 -18.61
C PRO A 172 -20.38 12.27 -19.92
N ASN A 173 -19.79 11.40 -20.75
CA ASN A 173 -20.37 10.93 -22.01
C ASN A 173 -21.21 9.63 -21.86
N GLY A 174 -21.48 9.20 -20.62
CA GLY A 174 -22.25 7.98 -20.30
C GLY A 174 -21.46 6.68 -20.43
N GLN A 175 -20.16 6.73 -20.71
CA GLN A 175 -19.29 5.55 -20.69
C GLN A 175 -18.92 5.14 -19.25
N ARG A 176 -18.40 3.93 -19.06
CA ARG A 176 -17.81 3.47 -17.79
C ARG A 176 -16.78 2.38 -18.03
N TYR A 177 -15.82 2.20 -17.14
CA TYR A 177 -14.94 1.03 -17.21
C TYR A 177 -15.68 -0.24 -16.75
N SER A 178 -15.30 -1.42 -17.24
CA SER A 178 -15.90 -2.67 -16.79
C SER A 178 -15.32 -3.09 -15.44
N GLY A 179 -16.18 -3.44 -14.49
CA GLY A 179 -15.76 -4.01 -13.20
C GLY A 179 -15.50 -5.52 -13.23
N SER A 180 -15.75 -6.19 -14.36
CA SER A 180 -15.66 -7.66 -14.48
C SER A 180 -15.01 -8.14 -15.77
N THR A 181 -14.54 -7.25 -16.63
CA THR A 181 -13.91 -7.61 -17.90
C THR A 181 -12.69 -6.72 -18.14
N PHE A 182 -11.57 -7.35 -18.40
CA PHE A 182 -10.27 -6.71 -18.47
C PHE A 182 -9.59 -7.03 -19.80
N LYS A 183 -8.74 -6.12 -20.25
CA LYS A 183 -7.75 -6.30 -21.30
C LYS A 183 -6.68 -7.30 -20.81
N ASN A 184 -5.82 -7.75 -21.72
CA ASN A 184 -4.77 -8.71 -21.41
C ASN A 184 -3.67 -8.15 -20.48
N ASN A 185 -3.52 -6.81 -20.43
CA ASN A 185 -2.61 -6.11 -19.52
C ASN A 185 -3.18 -5.89 -18.11
N GLY A 186 -4.38 -6.43 -17.82
CA GLY A 186 -5.04 -6.28 -16.52
C GLY A 186 -5.87 -5.01 -16.35
N GLU A 187 -5.86 -4.09 -17.32
CA GLU A 187 -6.71 -2.90 -17.28
C GLU A 187 -8.16 -3.23 -17.64
N PRO A 188 -9.16 -2.51 -17.10
CA PRO A 188 -10.55 -2.71 -17.49
C PRO A 188 -10.81 -2.32 -18.94
N ILE A 189 -11.72 -3.03 -19.62
CA ILE A 189 -12.25 -2.53 -20.90
C ILE A 189 -13.18 -1.34 -20.66
N LEU A 190 -13.18 -0.37 -21.58
CA LEU A 190 -14.15 0.72 -21.54
C LEU A 190 -15.48 0.27 -22.16
N LEU A 191 -16.59 0.51 -21.48
CA LEU A 191 -17.95 0.24 -21.94
C LEU A 191 -18.62 1.55 -22.35
N ARG A 192 -19.33 1.51 -23.47
CA ARG A 192 -20.23 2.58 -23.90
C ARG A 192 -21.49 2.63 -23.04
N ALA A 193 -22.27 3.69 -23.19
CA ALA A 193 -23.56 3.85 -22.50
C ALA A 193 -24.54 2.69 -22.78
N ASP A 194 -24.40 2.01 -23.92
CA ASP A 194 -25.18 0.82 -24.28
C ASP A 194 -24.62 -0.50 -23.70
N GLY A 195 -23.59 -0.42 -22.86
CA GLY A 195 -22.92 -1.57 -22.24
C GLY A 195 -21.98 -2.35 -23.17
N LYS A 196 -21.83 -1.94 -24.44
CA LYS A 196 -20.90 -2.60 -25.37
C LYS A 196 -19.48 -2.08 -25.19
N ARG A 197 -18.49 -2.94 -25.43
CA ARG A 197 -17.08 -2.58 -25.49
C ARG A 197 -16.86 -1.38 -26.43
N SER A 198 -16.10 -0.40 -25.95
CA SER A 198 -15.69 0.78 -26.69
C SER A 198 -14.34 0.52 -27.34
N VAL A 199 -14.35 0.27 -28.66
CA VAL A 199 -13.14 -0.11 -29.42
C VAL A 199 -12.13 1.04 -29.53
N PHE A 200 -12.58 2.29 -29.39
CA PHE A 200 -11.75 3.49 -29.61
C PHE A 200 -10.67 3.71 -28.55
N CYS A 201 -10.87 3.21 -27.31
CA CYS A 201 -9.90 3.36 -26.22
C CYS A 201 -8.96 2.15 -26.08
N ASP A 202 -9.26 1.04 -26.74
CA ASP A 202 -8.41 -0.16 -26.71
C ASP A 202 -7.30 -0.08 -27.78
N LEU A 203 -7.50 0.71 -28.83
CA LEU A 203 -6.54 0.90 -29.92
C LEU A 203 -5.40 1.87 -29.61
N CYS A 204 -5.49 2.64 -28.52
CA CYS A 204 -4.40 3.54 -28.12
C CYS A 204 -3.22 2.78 -27.49
N ASP A 205 -3.41 1.54 -27.02
CA ASP A 205 -2.35 0.74 -26.40
C ASP A 205 -1.63 -0.16 -27.41
N ASP A 206 -2.30 -0.54 -28.51
CA ASP A 206 -1.73 -1.39 -29.56
C ASP A 206 -0.73 -0.65 -30.47
N LEU A 207 -0.59 0.67 -30.34
CA LEU A 207 0.32 1.50 -31.14
C LEU A 207 1.66 1.82 -30.46
N GLU A 208 1.84 1.49 -29.18
CA GLU A 208 3.14 1.68 -28.49
C GLU A 208 4.07 0.45 -28.62
N GLY A 209 3.66 -0.57 -29.38
CA GLY A 209 4.43 -1.79 -29.62
C GLY A 209 4.81 -2.07 -31.08
N ALA A 210 4.85 -1.05 -31.95
CA ALA A 210 5.26 -1.17 -33.35
C ALA A 210 6.51 -0.35 -33.68
#